data_AF-A0A7K1T824-F1
#
_entry.id   AF-A0A7K1T824-F1
#
_cell.length_a   1.000
_cell.length_b   1.000
_cell.length_c   1.000
_cell.angle_alpha   90.00
_cell.angle_beta   90.00
_cell.angle_gamma   90.00
#
_symmetry.space_group_name_H-M   'P 1'
#
loop_
_entity.id
_entity.type
_entity.pdbx_description
1 polymer ?
#
loop_
_entity_poly.entity_id
_entity_poly.type
_entity_poly.pdbx_seq_one_letter_code
_entity_poly.pdbx_strand_id
1 'polypeptide(L)'
;MSIDEEKGAAGGPAPKKRPKRGWIVAGVVAAIIVVAGAGFWVWHEQPSFCNAICHSPMDYYVETYDSGDPNLGVTVHAKAGESCLDCHTAELTTQISEVCAWVSDNYPMTEDGTMLATGKQFASEEFCARAECHGGKSFDEITAGLWGFAGNDEKYNPHSSHQDMALECGDCHKAHENQVLVCNECHDLTLPEGWEAPNVQ
;
A
#
# COMPACT_ATOMS: atom_id res chain seq x y z
N MET A 1 -11.20 102.78 4.56
CA MET A 1 -10.31 101.75 5.12
C MET A 1 -10.92 100.42 4.73
N SER A 2 -10.45 99.89 3.59
CA SER A 2 -10.87 98.62 3.03
C SER A 2 -10.05 97.52 3.70
N ILE A 3 -10.71 96.47 4.19
CA ILE A 3 -10.03 95.24 4.61
C ILE A 3 -10.71 94.11 3.85
N ASP A 4 -9.85 93.39 3.14
CA ASP A 4 -10.12 92.44 2.09
C ASP A 4 -10.78 91.15 2.55
N GLU A 5 -11.51 90.58 1.58
CA GLU A 5 -12.09 89.24 1.56
C GLU A 5 -10.97 88.19 1.44
N GLU A 6 -10.74 87.37 2.48
CA GLU A 6 -9.88 86.19 2.37
C GLU A 6 -10.72 84.93 2.12
N LYS A 7 -10.72 84.50 0.86
CA LYS A 7 -11.21 83.18 0.43
C LYS A 7 -10.25 82.09 0.91
N GLY A 8 -10.63 81.37 1.96
CA GLY A 8 -10.01 80.09 2.32
C GLY A 8 -10.71 78.91 1.65
N ALA A 9 -10.22 78.48 0.49
CA ALA A 9 -10.49 77.14 -0.04
C ALA A 9 -9.38 76.19 0.41
N ALA A 10 -9.73 75.02 0.94
CA ALA A 10 -9.15 73.70 0.61
C ALA A 10 -9.31 72.68 1.74
N GLY A 11 -9.64 71.44 1.35
CA GLY A 11 -9.44 70.26 2.19
C GLY A 11 -10.49 69.18 2.04
N GLY A 12 -10.80 68.72 0.82
CA GLY A 12 -11.60 67.51 0.64
C GLY A 12 -10.92 66.28 1.29
N PRO A 13 -11.68 65.31 1.85
CA PRO A 13 -11.09 64.19 2.57
C PRO A 13 -10.28 63.30 1.62
N ALA A 14 -9.06 62.95 2.03
CA ALA A 14 -8.20 62.03 1.29
C ALA A 14 -8.85 60.63 1.16
N PRO A 15 -8.77 59.97 -0.02
CA PRO A 15 -9.37 58.66 -0.20
C PRO A 15 -8.63 57.63 0.66
N LYS A 16 -9.32 57.04 1.64
CA LYS A 16 -8.80 55.89 2.39
C LYS A 16 -8.56 54.75 1.40
N LYS A 17 -7.30 54.37 1.17
CA LYS A 17 -6.94 53.20 0.36
C LYS A 17 -7.67 51.99 0.93
N ARG A 18 -8.57 51.39 0.12
CA ARG A 18 -9.28 50.16 0.50
C ARG A 18 -8.24 49.10 0.87
N PRO A 19 -8.36 48.42 2.02
CA PRO A 19 -7.34 47.47 2.45
C PRO A 19 -7.24 46.33 1.41
N LYS A 20 -6.02 45.88 1.11
CA LYS A 20 -5.70 44.80 0.15
C LYS A 20 -6.23 43.41 0.57
N ARG A 21 -7.27 43.35 1.41
CA ARG A 21 -7.86 42.13 2.00
C ARG A 21 -8.18 41.08 0.93
N GLY A 22 -8.69 41.48 -0.24
CA GLY A 22 -8.98 40.53 -1.33
C GLY A 22 -7.75 39.77 -1.84
N TRP A 23 -6.61 40.46 -1.99
CA TRP A 23 -5.35 39.84 -2.40
C TRP A 23 -4.72 38.99 -1.30
N ILE A 24 -4.88 39.39 -0.04
CA ILE A 24 -4.44 38.60 1.11
C ILE A 24 -5.26 37.32 1.20
N VAL A 25 -6.59 37.40 1.07
CA VAL A 25 -7.48 36.23 1.07
C VAL A 25 -7.15 35.30 -0.09
N ALA A 26 -6.99 35.82 -1.31
CA ALA A 26 -6.60 35.01 -2.46
C ALA A 26 -5.25 34.31 -2.25
N GLY A 27 -4.25 35.02 -1.71
CA GLY A 27 -2.95 34.44 -1.38
C GLY A 27 -3.03 33.34 -0.31
N VAL A 28 -3.84 33.53 0.72
CA VAL A 28 -4.08 32.53 1.77
C VAL A 28 -4.79 31.29 1.20
N VAL A 29 -5.83 31.48 0.40
CA VAL A 29 -6.55 30.37 -0.25
C VAL A 29 -5.61 29.57 -1.16
N ALA A 30 -4.79 30.23 -1.97
CA ALA A 30 -3.81 29.56 -2.82
C ALA A 30 -2.79 28.77 -1.98
N ALA A 31 -2.29 29.34 -0.88
CA ALA A 31 -1.37 28.64 0.02
C ALA A 31 -2.01 27.40 0.66
N ILE A 32 -3.26 27.49 1.11
CA ILE A 32 -4.00 26.34 1.68
C ILE A 32 -4.15 25.23 0.64
N ILE A 33 -4.52 25.56 -0.60
CA ILE A 33 -4.67 24.58 -1.68
C ILE A 33 -3.34 23.86 -1.94
N VAL A 34 -2.23 24.60 -1.99
CA VAL A 34 -0.89 24.00 -2.19
C VAL A 34 -0.52 23.06 -1.04
N VAL A 35 -0.71 23.49 0.21
CA VAL A 35 -0.41 22.66 1.38
C VAL A 35 -1.30 21.42 1.44
N ALA A 36 -2.60 21.57 1.19
CA ALA A 36 -3.54 20.46 1.16
C ALA A 36 -3.24 19.48 0.02
N GLY A 37 -2.88 19.98 -1.17
CA GLY A 37 -2.50 19.16 -2.31
C GLY A 37 -1.22 18.35 -2.03
N ALA A 38 -0.21 18.96 -1.43
CA ALA A 38 1.01 18.25 -1.04
C ALA A 38 0.73 17.20 0.07
N GLY A 39 -0.09 17.55 1.06
CA GLY A 39 -0.50 16.61 2.11
C GLY A 39 -1.31 15.44 1.56
N PHE A 40 -2.24 15.70 0.64
CA PHE A 40 -3.01 14.67 -0.05
C PHE A 40 -2.11 13.80 -0.92
N TRP A 41 -1.12 14.38 -1.61
CA TRP A 41 -0.16 13.63 -2.42
C TRP A 41 0.58 12.58 -1.58
N VAL A 42 1.13 13.00 -0.45
CA VAL A 42 1.83 12.06 0.45
C VAL A 42 0.87 11.05 1.05
N TRP A 43 -0.33 11.49 1.46
CA TRP A 43 -1.30 10.63 2.13
C TRP A 43 -1.87 9.54 1.20
N HIS A 44 -2.09 9.80 -0.08
CA HIS A 44 -2.69 8.81 -0.99
C HIS A 44 -1.81 7.58 -1.23
N GLU A 45 -0.52 7.65 -0.90
CA GLU A 45 0.43 6.53 -0.99
C GLU A 45 0.50 5.73 0.32
N GLN A 46 -0.23 6.14 1.37
CA GLN A 46 -0.17 5.51 2.70
C GLN A 46 -1.28 4.46 2.90
N PRO A 47 -1.03 3.40 3.71
CA PRO A 47 -2.03 2.38 4.03
C PRO A 47 -3.36 2.94 4.55
N SER A 48 -3.28 4.02 5.36
CA SER A 48 -4.47 4.69 5.91
C SER A 48 -5.41 5.28 4.84
N PHE A 49 -4.91 5.66 3.66
CA PHE A 49 -5.75 6.12 2.55
C PHE A 49 -6.58 4.97 1.98
N CYS A 50 -5.93 3.83 1.79
CA CYS A 50 -6.55 2.62 1.24
C CYS A 50 -7.75 2.18 2.10
N ASN A 51 -7.62 2.24 3.43
CA ASN A 51 -8.75 1.99 4.32
C ASN A 51 -9.78 3.13 4.33
N ALA A 52 -9.35 4.39 4.45
CA ALA A 52 -10.28 5.51 4.64
C ALA A 52 -11.14 5.84 3.41
N ILE A 53 -10.64 5.57 2.19
CA ILE A 53 -11.33 5.88 0.93
C ILE A 53 -11.93 4.63 0.28
N CYS A 54 -11.19 3.52 0.29
CA CYS A 54 -11.61 2.26 -0.33
C CYS A 54 -12.08 1.22 0.72
N HIS A 55 -12.57 1.67 1.87
CA HIS A 55 -13.21 0.82 2.88
C HIS A 55 -14.16 -0.18 2.21
N SER A 56 -13.97 -1.47 2.48
CA SER A 56 -14.49 -2.57 1.65
C SER A 56 -14.24 -2.36 0.14
N PRO A 57 -13.19 -2.97 -0.45
CA PRO A 57 -12.69 -4.31 -0.14
C PRO A 57 -11.37 -4.32 0.66
N MET A 58 -10.89 -3.16 1.09
CA MET A 58 -9.51 -3.00 1.56
C MET A 58 -9.31 -3.20 3.08
N ASP A 59 -10.40 -3.30 3.84
CA ASP A 59 -10.35 -3.34 5.31
C ASP A 59 -9.50 -4.50 5.84
N TYR A 60 -9.72 -5.70 5.32
CA TYR A 60 -8.96 -6.90 5.71
C TYR A 60 -7.45 -6.75 5.47
N TYR A 61 -7.07 -6.21 4.31
CA TYR A 61 -5.66 -6.07 3.94
C TYR A 61 -4.93 -5.04 4.79
N VAL A 62 -5.61 -3.94 5.16
CA VAL A 62 -5.04 -2.93 6.06
C VAL A 62 -4.99 -3.45 7.49
N GLU A 63 -6.03 -4.15 7.95
CA GLU A 63 -6.03 -4.76 9.28
C GLU A 63 -4.87 -5.77 9.43
N THR A 64 -4.69 -6.65 8.45
CA THR A 64 -3.58 -7.63 8.47
C THR A 64 -2.21 -6.95 8.38
N TYR A 65 -2.07 -5.88 7.60
CA TYR A 65 -0.84 -5.06 7.54
C TYR A 65 -0.49 -4.44 8.91
N ASP A 66 -1.49 -3.86 9.60
CA ASP A 66 -1.30 -3.19 10.90
C ASP A 66 -1.31 -4.15 12.10
N SER A 67 -1.74 -5.41 11.91
CA SER A 67 -1.92 -6.40 12.98
C SER A 67 -0.65 -6.70 13.77
N GLY A 68 0.51 -6.64 13.11
CA GLY A 68 1.78 -7.08 13.66
C GLY A 68 1.88 -8.59 13.89
N ASP A 69 0.97 -9.40 13.35
CA ASP A 69 0.96 -10.87 13.49
C ASP A 69 2.24 -11.46 12.86
N PRO A 70 3.14 -12.10 13.65
CA PRO A 70 4.39 -12.63 13.12
C PRO A 70 4.23 -13.78 12.12
N ASN A 71 3.03 -14.37 11.98
CA ASN A 71 2.77 -15.46 11.05
C ASN A 71 2.39 -14.99 9.64
N LEU A 72 2.02 -13.70 9.49
CA LEU A 72 1.65 -13.12 8.22
C LEU A 72 2.88 -12.60 7.47
N GLY A 73 2.95 -12.85 6.16
CA GLY A 73 4.05 -12.39 5.32
C GLY A 73 4.14 -10.86 5.24
N VAL A 74 3.00 -10.17 5.31
CA VAL A 74 2.92 -8.71 5.26
C VAL A 74 3.60 -8.07 6.48
N THR A 75 3.59 -8.72 7.64
CA THR A 75 4.18 -8.17 8.87
C THR A 75 5.68 -7.94 8.75
N VAL A 76 6.41 -8.85 8.08
CA VAL A 76 7.86 -8.67 7.89
C VAL A 76 8.17 -7.57 6.87
N HIS A 77 7.30 -7.38 5.88
CA HIS A 77 7.42 -6.32 4.87
C HIS A 77 7.07 -4.94 5.48
N ALA A 78 6.00 -4.85 6.26
CA ALA A 78 5.64 -3.64 7.00
C ALA A 78 6.76 -3.21 7.96
N LYS A 79 7.39 -4.16 8.65
CA LYS A 79 8.57 -3.89 9.52
C LYS A 79 9.80 -3.44 8.73
N ALA A 80 9.94 -3.84 7.47
CA ALA A 80 10.99 -3.37 6.57
C ALA A 80 10.72 -1.96 6.00
N GLY A 81 9.54 -1.39 6.28
CA GLY A 81 9.13 -0.08 5.79
C GLY A 81 8.41 -0.12 4.44
N GLU A 82 8.11 -1.31 3.92
CA GLU A 82 7.33 -1.48 2.70
C GLU A 82 5.85 -1.11 2.95
N SER A 83 5.27 -0.38 2.02
CA SER A 83 3.89 0.07 1.99
C SER A 83 3.06 -0.72 0.98
N CYS A 84 1.74 -0.47 0.94
CA CYS A 84 0.83 -1.18 0.02
C CYS A 84 1.30 -1.09 -1.44
N LEU A 85 1.74 0.09 -1.88
CA LEU A 85 2.09 0.36 -3.28
C LEU A 85 3.46 -0.18 -3.70
N ASP A 86 4.29 -0.58 -2.74
CA ASP A 86 5.57 -1.24 -3.03
C ASP A 86 5.35 -2.66 -3.57
N CYS A 87 4.21 -3.28 -3.22
CA CYS A 87 3.75 -4.57 -3.74
C CYS A 87 2.59 -4.45 -4.75
N HIS A 88 1.62 -3.58 -4.47
CA HIS A 88 0.46 -3.31 -5.32
C HIS A 88 0.71 -2.08 -6.18
N THR A 89 1.59 -2.22 -7.17
CA THR A 89 1.93 -1.13 -8.06
C THR A 89 0.70 -0.63 -8.81
N ALA A 90 0.40 0.66 -8.66
CA ALA A 90 -0.79 1.26 -9.21
C ALA A 90 -0.62 1.56 -10.71
N GLU A 91 -0.78 0.56 -11.57
CA GLU A 91 -0.87 0.80 -13.01
C GLU A 91 -2.12 1.62 -13.35
N LEU A 92 -2.04 2.52 -14.34
CA LEU A 92 -3.14 3.41 -14.70
C LEU A 92 -4.42 2.64 -15.06
N THR A 93 -4.29 1.51 -15.75
CA THR A 93 -5.42 0.64 -16.12
C THR A 93 -6.07 0.01 -14.89
N THR A 94 -5.26 -0.41 -13.92
CA THR A 94 -5.73 -0.95 -12.63
C THR A 94 -6.48 0.12 -11.85
N GLN A 95 -5.92 1.33 -11.73
CA GLN A 95 -6.57 2.46 -11.05
C GLN A 95 -7.93 2.83 -11.68
N ILE A 96 -8.04 2.78 -13.01
CA ILE A 96 -9.33 3.01 -13.69
C ILE A 96 -10.34 1.91 -13.33
N SER A 97 -9.91 0.64 -13.29
CA SER A 97 -10.79 -0.48 -12.92
C SER A 97 -11.23 -0.42 -11.46
N GLU A 98 -10.34 -0.03 -10.55
CA GLU A 98 -10.61 0.16 -9.12
C GLU A 98 -11.62 1.28 -8.90
N VAL A 99 -11.47 2.44 -9.57
CA VAL A 99 -12.43 3.54 -9.48
C VAL A 99 -13.81 3.12 -10.01
N CYS A 100 -13.87 2.38 -11.11
CA CYS A 100 -15.14 1.85 -11.64
C CYS A 100 -15.81 0.88 -10.66
N ALA A 101 -15.03 -0.05 -10.08
CA ALA A 101 -15.52 -0.98 -9.06
C ALA A 101 -16.03 -0.23 -7.82
N TRP A 102 -15.29 0.78 -7.38
CA TRP A 102 -15.64 1.61 -6.23
C TRP A 102 -16.94 2.41 -6.43
N VAL A 103 -17.08 3.08 -7.58
CA VAL A 103 -18.31 3.84 -7.89
C VAL A 103 -19.53 2.92 -8.05
N SER A 104 -19.32 1.70 -8.55
CA SER A 104 -20.39 0.73 -8.79
C SER A 104 -20.69 -0.17 -7.60
N ASP A 105 -19.90 -0.10 -6.52
CA ASP A 105 -19.97 -0.97 -5.35
C ASP A 105 -19.92 -2.47 -5.74
N ASN A 106 -19.14 -2.79 -6.78
CA ASN A 106 -19.06 -4.14 -7.34
C ASN A 106 -17.62 -4.64 -7.32
N TYR A 107 -17.26 -5.30 -6.23
CA TYR A 107 -15.94 -5.89 -6.02
C TYR A 107 -16.03 -7.41 -6.15
N PRO A 108 -15.06 -8.06 -6.80
CA PRO A 108 -15.00 -9.52 -6.86
C PRO A 108 -14.54 -10.08 -5.50
N MET A 109 -15.47 -10.18 -4.54
CA MET A 109 -15.17 -10.69 -3.20
C MET A 109 -15.23 -12.22 -3.12
N THR A 110 -14.57 -12.79 -2.10
CA THR A 110 -14.72 -14.18 -1.67
C THR A 110 -16.16 -14.46 -1.21
N GLU A 111 -16.56 -15.73 -1.13
CA GLU A 111 -17.94 -16.12 -0.77
C GLU A 111 -18.38 -15.61 0.61
N ASP A 112 -17.44 -15.50 1.55
CA ASP A 112 -17.64 -14.95 2.89
C ASP A 112 -17.59 -13.41 2.92
N GLY A 113 -17.27 -12.76 1.80
CA GLY A 113 -17.24 -11.31 1.65
C GLY A 113 -16.08 -10.61 2.34
N THR A 114 -15.07 -11.35 2.81
CA THR A 114 -13.97 -10.81 3.64
C THR A 114 -12.79 -10.29 2.81
N MET A 115 -12.55 -10.88 1.64
CA MET A 115 -11.37 -10.59 0.80
C MET A 115 -11.72 -10.47 -0.67
N LEU A 116 -10.82 -9.91 -1.48
CA LEU A 116 -10.91 -9.99 -2.94
C LEU A 116 -10.56 -11.40 -3.42
N ALA A 117 -11.40 -11.97 -4.28
CA ALA A 117 -11.22 -13.29 -4.87
C ALA A 117 -10.11 -13.36 -5.94
N THR A 118 -9.51 -12.23 -6.32
CA THR A 118 -8.59 -12.12 -7.47
C THR A 118 -7.11 -11.92 -7.09
N GLY A 119 -6.73 -12.02 -5.81
CA GLY A 119 -5.43 -11.53 -5.30
C GLY A 119 -4.14 -12.33 -5.61
N LYS A 120 -4.14 -13.30 -6.53
CA LYS A 120 -2.97 -14.21 -6.69
C LYS A 120 -1.80 -13.70 -7.55
N GLN A 121 -1.92 -12.55 -8.22
CA GLN A 121 -1.20 -12.35 -9.49
C GLN A 121 0.19 -11.67 -9.42
N PHE A 122 0.75 -11.37 -8.24
CA PHE A 122 1.96 -10.54 -8.16
C PHE A 122 3.17 -11.16 -7.43
N ALA A 123 2.99 -12.25 -6.69
CA ALA A 123 4.08 -12.89 -5.95
C ALA A 123 4.85 -13.92 -6.80
N SER A 124 5.46 -13.45 -7.90
CA SER A 124 6.34 -14.25 -8.77
C SER A 124 7.80 -14.16 -8.33
N GLU A 125 8.64 -15.09 -8.80
CA GLU A 125 10.09 -15.01 -8.56
C GLU A 125 10.67 -13.69 -9.09
N GLU A 126 10.28 -13.26 -10.30
CA GLU A 126 10.74 -12.01 -10.91
C GLU A 126 10.43 -10.79 -10.04
N PHE A 127 9.27 -10.78 -9.38
CA PHE A 127 8.86 -9.67 -8.53
C PHE A 127 9.56 -9.69 -7.17
N CYS A 128 9.59 -10.86 -6.53
CA CYS A 128 10.06 -11.02 -5.15
C CYS A 128 11.59 -11.11 -5.04
N ALA A 129 12.28 -11.77 -5.97
CA ALA A 129 13.72 -12.00 -5.91
C ALA A 129 14.58 -10.88 -6.52
N ARG A 130 14.03 -9.65 -6.60
CA ARG A 130 14.78 -8.46 -7.04
C ARG A 130 15.88 -8.09 -6.04
N ALA A 131 16.93 -7.43 -6.52
CA ALA A 131 18.11 -7.11 -5.72
C ALA A 131 17.82 -6.21 -4.50
N GLU A 132 16.74 -5.43 -4.55
CA GLU A 132 16.29 -4.58 -3.46
C GLU A 132 15.51 -5.35 -2.37
N CYS A 133 15.08 -6.58 -2.65
CA CYS A 133 14.19 -7.38 -1.83
C CYS A 133 14.91 -8.64 -1.29
N HIS A 134 14.29 -9.36 -0.34
CA HIS A 134 14.81 -10.61 0.23
C HIS A 134 16.30 -10.59 0.66
N GLY A 135 16.74 -9.45 1.20
CA GLY A 135 18.11 -9.27 1.69
C GLY A 135 19.17 -9.15 0.59
N GLY A 136 18.75 -8.86 -0.65
CA GLY A 136 19.62 -8.73 -1.81
C GLY A 136 20.27 -10.03 -2.25
N LYS A 137 19.73 -11.17 -1.80
CA LYS A 137 20.19 -12.51 -2.16
C LYS A 137 19.52 -12.96 -3.46
N SER A 138 20.26 -13.65 -4.31
CA SER A 138 19.65 -14.35 -5.45
C SER A 138 18.76 -15.50 -5.00
N PHE A 139 17.85 -15.96 -5.87
CA PHE A 139 17.05 -17.15 -5.60
C PHE A 139 17.93 -18.39 -5.32
N ASP A 140 19.07 -18.52 -5.99
CA ASP A 140 20.06 -19.57 -5.72
C ASP A 140 20.64 -19.49 -4.30
N GLU A 141 20.98 -18.29 -3.83
CA GLU A 141 21.50 -18.06 -2.48
C GLU A 141 20.46 -18.34 -1.40
N ILE A 142 19.19 -17.98 -1.66
CA ILE A 142 18.07 -18.30 -0.78
C ILE A 142 17.89 -19.82 -0.73
N THR A 143 17.85 -20.47 -1.89
CA THR A 143 17.67 -21.92 -2.02
C THR A 143 18.77 -22.70 -1.31
N ALA A 144 20.04 -22.29 -1.46
CA ALA A 144 21.17 -22.97 -0.83
C ALA A 144 21.08 -23.05 0.71
N GLY A 145 20.38 -22.10 1.34
CA GLY A 145 20.24 -22.03 2.80
C GLY A 145 19.09 -22.82 3.42
N LEU A 146 18.26 -23.51 2.61
CA LEU A 146 16.98 -24.09 3.04
C LEU A 146 16.94 -25.62 3.07
N TRP A 147 18.06 -26.31 2.85
CA TRP A 147 18.12 -27.76 3.00
C TRP A 147 17.90 -28.18 4.46
N GLY A 148 17.00 -29.14 4.69
CA GLY A 148 16.64 -29.59 6.04
C GLY A 148 15.81 -28.58 6.85
N PHE A 149 15.10 -27.67 6.17
CA PHE A 149 14.26 -26.65 6.80
C PHE A 149 13.32 -27.25 7.88
N ALA A 150 13.05 -26.47 8.93
CA ALA A 150 12.17 -26.86 10.04
C ALA A 150 12.52 -28.21 10.69
N GLY A 151 13.78 -28.67 10.60
CA GLY A 151 14.22 -29.94 11.16
C GLY A 151 13.87 -31.17 10.31
N ASN A 152 13.45 -30.98 9.07
CA ASN A 152 13.27 -32.07 8.11
C ASN A 152 14.62 -32.66 7.67
N ASP A 153 14.57 -33.81 7.00
CA ASP A 153 15.76 -34.46 6.41
C ASP A 153 16.50 -33.51 5.44
N GLU A 154 17.83 -33.56 5.43
CA GLU A 154 18.71 -32.68 4.62
C GLU A 154 18.47 -32.80 3.11
N LYS A 155 17.74 -33.82 2.65
CA LYS A 155 17.31 -33.95 1.24
C LYS A 155 16.08 -33.11 0.86
N TYR A 156 15.42 -32.45 1.81
CA TYR A 156 14.24 -31.64 1.53
C TYR A 156 14.59 -30.15 1.47
N ASN A 157 14.10 -29.50 0.42
CA ASN A 157 14.19 -28.06 0.23
C ASN A 157 13.00 -27.58 -0.60
N PRO A 158 12.13 -26.70 -0.05
CA PRO A 158 10.93 -26.26 -0.75
C PRO A 158 11.23 -25.42 -1.99
N HIS A 159 12.40 -24.76 -2.07
CA HIS A 159 12.83 -23.98 -3.23
C HIS A 159 13.61 -24.80 -4.26
N SER A 160 13.84 -26.09 -4.00
CA SER A 160 14.44 -27.03 -4.96
C SER A 160 13.47 -28.19 -5.19
N SER A 161 12.25 -27.86 -5.61
CA SER A 161 11.19 -28.84 -5.82
C SER A 161 11.37 -29.60 -7.15
N HIS A 162 10.87 -30.83 -7.19
CA HIS A 162 10.84 -31.65 -8.40
C HIS A 162 9.63 -31.36 -9.30
N GLN A 163 8.82 -30.35 -8.99
CA GLN A 163 7.65 -29.92 -9.77
C GLN A 163 8.05 -28.90 -10.86
N ASP A 164 9.33 -28.91 -11.28
CA ASP A 164 9.91 -28.07 -12.33
C ASP A 164 9.54 -26.57 -12.25
N MET A 165 9.54 -26.00 -11.04
CA MET A 165 9.24 -24.58 -10.77
C MET A 165 7.86 -24.12 -11.28
N ALA A 166 6.89 -25.02 -11.44
CA ALA A 166 5.51 -24.64 -11.74
C ALA A 166 4.80 -23.91 -10.58
N LEU A 167 5.50 -23.73 -9.45
CA LEU A 167 5.02 -23.04 -8.26
C LEU A 167 5.64 -21.64 -8.21
N GLU A 168 4.79 -20.64 -8.01
CA GLU A 168 5.21 -19.26 -7.76
C GLU A 168 5.40 -19.02 -6.26
N CYS A 169 6.11 -17.95 -5.89
CA CYS A 169 6.33 -17.61 -4.48
C CYS A 169 4.99 -17.53 -3.72
N GLY A 170 3.98 -16.91 -4.35
CA GLY A 170 2.64 -16.75 -3.80
C GLY A 170 1.85 -18.04 -3.57
N ASP A 171 2.25 -19.18 -4.13
CA ASP A 171 1.57 -20.45 -3.88
C ASP A 171 1.77 -20.92 -2.44
N CYS A 172 2.97 -20.71 -1.91
CA CYS A 172 3.32 -21.02 -0.52
C CYS A 172 3.29 -19.79 0.38
N HIS A 173 3.87 -18.69 -0.10
CA HIS A 173 4.06 -17.47 0.68
C HIS A 173 2.88 -16.51 0.55
N LYS A 174 2.03 -16.46 1.58
CA LYS A 174 0.88 -15.54 1.63
C LYS A 174 1.26 -14.25 2.34
N ALA A 175 0.92 -13.09 1.74
CA ALA A 175 1.18 -11.81 2.39
C ALA A 175 0.19 -11.57 3.54
N HIS A 176 -1.11 -11.65 3.24
CA HIS A 176 -2.18 -11.29 4.17
C HIS A 176 -2.86 -12.50 4.83
N GLU A 177 -2.40 -13.72 4.55
CA GLU A 177 -2.91 -14.96 5.15
C GLU A 177 -1.74 -15.78 5.72
N ASN A 178 -2.05 -16.89 6.39
CA ASN A 178 -1.03 -17.82 6.86
C ASN A 178 -0.27 -18.46 5.69
N GLN A 179 1.04 -18.66 5.88
CA GLN A 179 1.88 -19.35 4.90
C GLN A 179 1.42 -20.81 4.78
N VAL A 180 1.50 -21.38 3.58
CA VAL A 180 1.07 -22.77 3.32
C VAL A 180 2.22 -23.59 2.77
N LEU A 181 2.52 -24.73 3.40
CA LEU A 181 3.49 -25.68 2.87
C LEU A 181 2.81 -26.62 1.87
N VAL A 182 2.66 -26.19 0.62
CA VAL A 182 1.97 -26.95 -0.46
C VAL A 182 2.56 -28.36 -0.67
N CYS A 183 3.84 -28.56 -0.33
CA CYS A 183 4.47 -29.87 -0.39
C CYS A 183 3.74 -30.93 0.47
N ASN A 184 3.08 -30.51 1.55
CA ASN A 184 2.32 -31.40 2.42
C ASN A 184 0.97 -31.86 1.83
N GLU A 185 0.63 -31.47 0.60
CA GLU A 185 -0.42 -32.18 -0.15
C GLU A 185 -0.01 -33.63 -0.44
N CYS A 186 1.28 -33.87 -0.67
CA CYS A 186 1.81 -35.19 -1.03
C CYS A 186 2.82 -35.74 -0.01
N HIS A 187 3.43 -34.88 0.80
CA HIS A 187 4.46 -35.23 1.78
C HIS A 187 3.97 -35.06 3.21
N ASP A 188 4.69 -35.67 4.15
CA ASP A 188 4.49 -35.48 5.59
C ASP A 188 5.74 -34.81 6.17
N LEU A 189 5.91 -33.53 5.84
CA LEU A 189 7.03 -32.72 6.31
C LEU A 189 6.65 -31.94 7.57
N THR A 190 7.63 -31.72 8.44
CA THR A 190 7.49 -30.82 9.58
C THR A 190 7.24 -29.41 9.08
N LEU A 191 6.14 -28.81 9.52
CA LEU A 191 5.78 -27.43 9.21
C LEU A 191 6.71 -26.46 9.93
N PRO A 192 7.17 -25.38 9.27
CA PRO A 192 7.75 -24.24 9.98
C PRO A 192 6.73 -23.64 10.97
N GLU A 193 7.24 -22.95 12.00
CA GLU A 193 6.37 -22.26 12.95
C GLU A 193 5.46 -21.24 12.24
N GLY A 194 4.17 -21.26 12.55
CA GLY A 194 3.17 -20.36 11.95
C GLY A 194 2.69 -20.75 10.54
N TRP A 195 3.20 -21.86 9.97
CA TRP A 195 2.77 -22.35 8.66
C TRP A 195 1.68 -23.39 8.79
N GLU A 196 0.82 -23.45 7.77
CA GLU A 196 -0.28 -24.38 7.68
C GLU A 196 0.01 -25.48 6.65
N ALA A 197 -0.55 -26.67 6.91
CA ALA A 197 -0.70 -27.65 5.86
C ALA A 197 -1.77 -27.18 4.86
N PRO A 198 -1.69 -27.59 3.58
CA PRO A 198 -2.70 -27.26 2.59
C PRO A 198 -4.07 -27.73 3.06
N ASN A 199 -5.07 -26.85 3.00
CA ASN A 199 -6.43 -27.23 3.30
C ASN A 199 -6.88 -28.23 2.24
N VAL A 200 -6.92 -29.52 2.60
CA VAL A 200 -7.59 -30.56 1.81
C VAL A 200 -9.07 -30.18 1.78
N GLN A 201 -9.51 -29.64 0.64
CA GLN A 201 -10.93 -29.53 0.31
C GLN A 201 -11.49 -30.91 -0.04
#